data_AF-A0A9E6QX31-F1
#
_entry.id   AF-A0A9E6QX31-F1
#
_cell.length_a   1.000
_cell.length_b   1.000
_cell.length_c   1.000
_cell.angle_alpha   90.00
_cell.angle_beta   90.00
_cell.angle_gamma   90.00
#
_symmetry.space_group_name_H-M   'P 1'
#
loop_
_entity.id
_entity.type
_entity.pdbx_description
1 polymer ?
#
loop_
_entity_poly.entity_id
_entity_poly.type
_entity_poly.pdbx_seq_one_letter_code
_entity_poly.pdbx_strand_id
1 'polypeptide(L)' 'MKFVNLPSRGGNYLVVASNIAWLRTGENGQTLVGMVGGSPLLVTGSIEHVAGVIGAA' A
#
# COMPACT_ATOMS: atom_id res chain seq x y z
N MET A 1 2.81 3.77 16.91
CA MET A 1 2.38 2.76 15.92
C MET A 1 1.31 3.40 15.05
N LYS A 2 1.55 3.53 13.73
CA LYS A 2 0.64 4.21 12.81
C LYS A 2 -0.01 3.18 11.88
N PHE A 3 -1.34 3.12 11.90
CA PHE A 3 -2.11 2.26 11.00
C PHE A 3 -2.50 3.04 9.75
N VAL A 4 -2.44 2.39 8.60
CA VAL A 4 -2.76 2.95 7.29
C VAL A 4 -3.79 2.06 6.63
N ASN A 5 -4.88 2.66 6.18
CA ASN A 5 -5.91 1.97 5.41
C ASN A 5 -5.60 2.12 3.91
N LEU A 6 -5.33 1.00 3.23
CA LEU A 6 -4.95 0.96 1.83
C LEU A 6 -6.11 0.40 0.98
N PRO A 7 -6.70 1.20 0.07
CA PRO A 7 -7.82 0.75 -0.75
C PRO A 7 -7.42 -0.34 -1.74
N SER A 8 -8.18 -1.44 -1.80
CA SER A 8 -7.98 -2.48 -2.83
C SER A 8 -9.32 -2.97 -3.37
N ARG A 9 -9.31 -3.52 -4.60
CA ARG A 9 -10.51 -4.00 -5.28
C ARG A 9 -11.15 -5.21 -4.58
N GLY A 10 -10.36 -5.99 -3.83
CA GLY A 10 -10.82 -7.16 -3.08
C GLY A 10 -11.20 -6.88 -1.62
N GLY A 11 -11.20 -5.61 -1.20
CA GLY A 11 -11.34 -5.20 0.19
C GLY A 11 -10.09 -4.48 0.72
N ASN A 12 -10.29 -3.51 1.60
CA ASN A 12 -9.20 -2.65 2.07
C ASN A 12 -8.25 -3.37 3.02
N TYR A 13 -6.98 -3.00 3.00
CA TYR A 13 -6.00 -3.48 3.97
C TYR A 13 -5.77 -2.47 5.07
N LEU A 14 -5.82 -2.91 6.32
CA LEU A 14 -5.31 -2.14 7.45
C LEU A 14 -3.91 -2.65 7.79
N VAL A 15 -2.89 -1.84 7.53
CA VAL A 15 -1.49 -2.22 7.76
C VAL A 15 -0.80 -1.24 8.71
N VAL A 16 0.30 -1.66 9.31
CA VAL A 16 1.18 -0.76 10.07
C VAL A 16 2.17 -0.11 9.10
N ALA A 17 2.27 1.21 9.11
CA ALA A 17 3.13 1.98 8.19
C ALA A 17 4.59 1.51 8.23
N SER A 18 5.11 1.21 9.44
CA SER A 18 6.49 0.73 9.62
C SER A 18 6.73 -0.68 9.09
N ASN A 19 5.70 -1.42 8.67
CA ASN A 19 5.84 -2.73 8.03
C ASN A 19 5.90 -2.64 6.50
N ILE A 20 5.75 -1.45 5.93
CA ILE A 20 5.86 -1.21 4.48
C ILE A 20 7.33 -1.02 4.12
N ALA A 21 7.82 -1.83 3.17
CA ALA A 21 9.23 -1.84 2.75
C ALA A 21 9.48 -1.03 1.47
N TRP A 22 8.55 -1.07 0.50
CA TRP A 22 8.71 -0.42 -0.80
C TRP A 22 7.37 -0.29 -1.54
N LEU A 23 7.33 0.58 -2.55
CA LEU A 23 6.22 0.73 -3.49
C LEU A 23 6.72 0.47 -4.93
N ARG A 24 5.92 -0.21 -5.75
CA ARG A 24 6.22 -0.45 -7.17
C ARG A 24 4.95 -0.38 -8.02
N THR A 25 5.12 -0.05 -9.29
CA THR A 25 4.02 -0.08 -10.27
C THR A 25 3.50 -1.52 -10.37
N GLY A 26 2.20 -1.68 -10.17
CA GLY A 26 1.47 -2.92 -10.39
C GLY A 26 0.73 -2.91 -11.72
N GLU A 27 -0.14 -3.89 -11.89
CA GLU A 27 -0.96 -4.03 -13.09
C GLU A 27 -2.23 -3.17 -13.02
N ASN A 28 -2.78 -2.81 -14.17
CA ASN A 28 -4.09 -2.15 -14.29
C ASN A 28 -4.20 -0.82 -13.51
N GLY A 29 -3.10 -0.05 -13.48
CA GLY A 29 -3.05 1.24 -12.78
C GLY A 29 -3.06 1.13 -11.24
N GLN A 30 -2.65 -0.01 -10.70
CA GLN A 30 -2.52 -0.25 -9.26
C GLN A 30 -1.06 -0.18 -8.82
N THR A 31 -0.85 -0.18 -7.50
CA THR A 31 0.47 -0.17 -6.87
C THR A 31 0.65 -1.43 -6.06
N LEU A 32 1.82 -2.05 -6.18
CA LEU A 32 2.26 -3.11 -5.28
C LEU A 32 2.91 -2.47 -4.05
N VAL A 33 2.39 -2.82 -2.87
CA VAL A 33 2.92 -2.41 -1.56
C VAL A 33 3.67 -3.59 -0.97
N GLY A 34 5.01 -3.50 -0.95
CA GLY A 34 5.87 -4.52 -0.37
C GLY A 34 5.82 -4.50 1.15
N MET A 35 5.60 -5.66 1.77
CA MET A 35 5.57 -5.82 3.22
C MET A 35 6.87 -6.46 3.70
N VAL A 36 7.37 -6.06 4.87
CA VAL A 36 8.49 -6.76 5.51
C VAL A 36 8.05 -8.18 5.88
N GLY A 37 8.78 -9.18 5.39
CA GLY A 37 8.55 -10.59 5.72
C GLY A 37 7.28 -11.21 5.13
N GLY A 38 6.68 -10.63 4.09
CA GLY A 38 5.45 -11.15 3.47
C GLY A 38 5.31 -10.82 1.98
N SER A 39 4.25 -11.36 1.38
CA SER A 39 3.88 -11.06 -0.01
C SER A 39 3.40 -9.62 -0.17
N PRO A 40 3.65 -8.99 -1.34
CA PRO A 40 3.17 -7.64 -1.59
C PRO A 40 1.64 -7.61 -1.73
N LEU A 41 1.05 -6.47 -1.36
CA LEU A 41 -0.38 -6.20 -1.50
C LEU A 41 -0.63 -5.42 -2.78
N LEU A 42 -1.67 -5.77 -3.53
CA LEU A 42 -2.10 -5.01 -4.70
C LEU A 42 -3.16 -3.98 -4.27
N VAL A 43 -2.82 -2.71 -4.39
CA VAL A 43 -3.58 -1.56 -3.86
C VAL A 43 -3.96 -0.62 -4.99
N THR A 44 -5.16 -0.07 -4.93
CA THR A 44 -5.69 0.85 -5.95
C THR A 44 -4.95 2.20 -5.90
N GLY A 45 -4.61 2.73 -7.09
CA GLY A 45 -3.99 4.03 -7.26
C GLY A 45 -2.52 3.97 -7.70
N SER A 46 -1.99 5.12 -8.11
CA SER A 46 -0.57 5.27 -8.47
C SER A 46 0.32 5.28 -7.23
N ILE A 47 1.63 5.12 -7.43
CA ILE A 47 2.61 5.15 -6.34
C ILE A 47 2.52 6.47 -5.57
N GLU A 48 2.36 7.58 -6.27
CA GLU A 48 2.29 8.92 -5.68
C GLU A 48 1.05 9.06 -4.79
N HIS A 49 -0.09 8.53 -5.25
CA HIS A 49 -1.32 8.50 -4.47
C HIS A 49 -1.14 7.66 -3.19
N VAL A 50 -0.61 6.44 -3.34
CA VAL A 50 -0.40 5.51 -2.20
C VAL A 50 0.62 6.07 -1.21
N ALA A 51 1.73 6.67 -1.69
CA ALA A 51 2.71 7.34 -0.86
C ALA A 51 2.09 8.52 -0.09
N GLY A 52 1.21 9.28 -0.73
CA GLY A 52 0.43 10.34 -0.08
C GLY A 52 -0.44 9.81 1.06
N VAL A 53 -1.16 8.70 0.85
CA VAL A 53 -1.96 8.05 1.90
C VAL A 53 -1.09 7.59 3.07
N ILE A 54 0.06 6.97 2.80
CA ILE A 54 1.00 6.52 3.83
C ILE A 54 1.59 7.72 4.58
N GLY A 55 1.93 8.81 3.90
CA GLY A 55 2.52 10.01 4.48
C GLY A 55 1.54 10.84 5.31
N ALA A 56 0.28 10.96 4.89
CA ALA A 56 -0.72 11.84 5.49
C ALA A 56 -1.45 11.27 6.72
N ALA A 57 -1.38 9.96 6.96
CA ALA A 57 -2.06 9.29 8.09
C ALA A 57 -1.37 9.46 9.45
#